data_AF-A0A352NKF3-F1
#
_entry.id   AF-A0A352NKF3-F1
#
_cell.length_a   1.000
_cell.length_b   1.000
_cell.length_c   1.000
_cell.angle_alpha   90.00
_cell.angle_beta   90.00
_cell.angle_gamma   90.00
#
_symmetry.space_group_name_H-M   'P 1'
#
loop_
_entity.id
_entity.type
_entity.pdbx_description
1 polymer ?
#
loop_
_entity_poly.entity_id
_entity_poly.type
_entity_poly.pdbx_seq_one_letter_code
_entity_poly.pdbx_strand_id
1 'polypeptide(L)'
;MAVRRPRWLVLNRRAVVPSLALALVLFLVIWGVGQLISRGAGKVPPQEMLKTGLEKTKASVSFRYQAETRLTSEGKSDMEFFSKVEGEMVAPANIHMQGTMMNTPIEFIQVGDSAYFKDQPSGRWVTLTGNRLADSELFYAELNPLAYFNFKDVPELKFAGTEKVNGET
;
A
#
# COMPACT_ATOMS: atom_id res chain seq x y z
N MET A 1 -13.47 -69.92 -4.77
CA MET A 1 -13.79 -68.92 -3.73
C MET A 1 -12.64 -68.88 -2.72
N ALA A 2 -11.85 -67.81 -2.66
CA ALA A 2 -10.75 -67.69 -1.72
C ALA A 2 -11.23 -66.95 -0.44
N VAL A 3 -11.24 -67.66 0.69
CA VAL A 3 -11.67 -67.14 1.99
C VAL A 3 -10.58 -66.21 2.55
N ARG A 4 -10.82 -64.89 2.53
CA ARG A 4 -9.98 -63.90 3.22
C ARG A 4 -10.18 -64.06 4.74
N ARG A 5 -9.15 -64.55 5.43
CA ARG A 5 -9.13 -64.59 6.91
C ARG A 5 -8.98 -63.17 7.48
N PRO A 6 -9.74 -62.78 8.51
CA PRO A 6 -9.56 -61.48 9.16
C PRO A 6 -8.24 -61.46 9.92
N ARG A 7 -7.29 -60.63 9.48
CA ARG A 7 -6.08 -60.31 10.25
C ARG A 7 -6.47 -59.39 11.39
N TRP A 8 -6.71 -59.96 12.57
CA TRP A 8 -6.81 -59.21 13.81
C TRP A 8 -5.44 -58.57 14.10
N LEU A 9 -5.37 -57.25 14.03
CA LEU A 9 -4.23 -56.47 14.50
C LEU A 9 -4.16 -56.61 16.03
N VAL A 10 -3.31 -57.51 16.50
CA VAL A 10 -3.00 -57.61 17.93
C VAL A 10 -2.22 -56.36 18.31
N LEU A 11 -2.94 -55.37 18.82
CA LEU A 11 -2.42 -54.06 19.14
C LEU A 11 -1.61 -54.13 20.44
N ASN A 12 -0.29 -54.24 20.32
CA ASN A 12 0.62 -54.33 21.47
C ASN A 12 0.65 -52.99 22.22
N ARG A 13 -0.12 -52.87 23.32
CA ARG A 13 -0.28 -51.62 24.11
C ARG A 13 1.04 -50.94 24.49
N ARG A 14 2.13 -51.70 24.67
CA ARG A 14 3.48 -51.16 24.97
C ARG A 14 4.13 -50.42 23.79
N ALA A 15 3.78 -50.80 22.55
CA ALA A 15 4.27 -50.16 21.33
C ALA A 15 3.30 -49.08 20.80
N VAL A 16 2.03 -49.11 21.19
CA VAL A 16 1.02 -48.13 20.76
C VAL A 16 1.32 -46.74 21.29
N VAL A 17 1.63 -46.63 22.58
CA VAL A 17 1.90 -45.34 23.25
C VAL A 17 3.08 -44.60 22.59
N PRO A 18 4.26 -45.21 22.36
CA PRO A 18 5.35 -44.50 21.69
C PRO A 18 5.03 -44.20 20.21
N SER A 19 4.26 -45.05 19.53
CA SER A 19 3.84 -44.80 18.14
C SER A 19 2.91 -43.58 18.03
N LEU A 20 1.96 -43.46 18.97
CA LEU A 20 1.05 -42.33 19.05
C LEU A 20 1.78 -41.04 19.44
N ALA A 21 2.73 -41.11 20.36
CA ALA A 21 3.58 -39.98 20.73
C ALA A 21 4.42 -39.50 19.52
N LEU A 22 5.02 -40.43 18.77
CA LEU A 22 5.78 -40.11 17.57
C LEU A 22 4.89 -39.46 16.49
N ALA A 23 3.69 -39.98 16.27
CA ALA A 23 2.73 -39.42 15.32
C ALA A 23 2.29 -38.00 15.74
N LEU A 24 2.08 -37.77 17.04
CA LEU A 24 1.72 -36.45 17.57
C LEU A 24 2.86 -35.44 17.39
N VAL A 25 4.12 -35.84 17.64
CA VAL A 25 5.29 -34.99 17.40
C VAL A 25 5.44 -34.67 15.92
N LEU A 26 5.30 -35.67 15.03
CA LEU A 26 5.32 -35.45 13.58
C LEU A 26 4.22 -34.50 13.14
N PHE A 27 3.01 -34.66 13.67
CA PHE A 27 1.89 -33.75 13.38
C PHE A 27 2.20 -32.31 13.81
N LEU A 28 2.74 -32.11 15.02
CA LEU A 28 3.11 -30.78 15.50
C LEU A 28 4.24 -30.15 14.67
N VAL A 29 5.22 -30.94 14.23
CA VAL A 29 6.30 -30.46 13.35
C VAL A 29 5.75 -30.08 11.98
N ILE A 30 4.92 -30.93 11.36
CA ILE A 30 4.29 -30.64 10.07
C ILE A 30 3.40 -29.40 10.17
N TRP A 31 2.64 -29.27 11.26
CA TRP A 31 1.77 -28.12 11.47
C TRP A 31 2.57 -26.83 11.69
N GLY A 32 3.63 -26.88 12.51
CA GLY A 32 4.52 -25.74 12.75
C GLY A 32 5.28 -25.30 11.50
N VAL A 33 5.81 -26.26 10.73
CA VAL A 33 6.47 -25.99 9.44
C VAL A 33 5.46 -25.46 8.42
N GLY A 34 4.25 -26.00 8.36
CA GLY A 34 3.17 -25.50 7.49
C GLY A 34 2.79 -24.04 7.80
N GLN A 35 2.72 -23.66 9.07
CA GLN A 35 2.46 -22.27 9.46
C GLN A 35 3.63 -21.33 9.15
N LEU A 36 4.87 -21.79 9.27
CA LEU A 36 6.07 -21.02 8.90
C LEU A 36 6.20 -20.84 7.39
N ILE A 37 5.93 -21.89 6.61
CA ILE A 37 5.96 -21.85 5.14
C ILE A 37 4.81 -20.98 4.62
N SER A 38 3.58 -21.07 5.14
CA SER A 38 2.50 -20.14 4.73
C SER A 38 2.77 -18.67 5.05
N ARG A 39 3.66 -18.36 6.00
CA ARG A 39 4.11 -16.97 6.24
C ARG A 39 5.09 -16.46 5.18
N GLY A 40 5.82 -17.37 4.51
CA GLY A 40 6.90 -17.03 3.56
C GLY A 40 6.70 -17.49 2.10
N ALA A 41 5.82 -18.44 1.81
CA ALA A 41 5.73 -19.09 0.51
C ALA A 41 4.55 -18.55 -0.31
N GLY A 42 4.90 -17.72 -1.30
CA GLY A 42 3.98 -17.20 -2.31
C GLY A 42 4.16 -15.71 -2.63
N LYS A 43 5.20 -15.05 -2.12
CA LYS A 43 5.40 -13.62 -2.30
C LYS A 43 6.35 -13.38 -3.47
N VAL A 44 5.81 -12.78 -4.54
CA VAL A 44 6.58 -12.15 -5.61
C VAL A 44 7.79 -11.41 -4.99
N PRO A 45 9.00 -11.51 -5.55
CA PRO A 45 10.18 -10.82 -5.01
C PRO A 45 9.87 -9.35 -4.70
N PRO A 46 10.30 -8.78 -3.56
CA PRO A 46 9.97 -7.40 -3.17
C PRO A 46 10.29 -6.35 -4.25
N GLN A 47 11.37 -6.59 -5.00
CA GLN A 47 11.79 -5.78 -6.13
C GLN A 47 10.75 -5.81 -7.27
N GLU A 48 10.23 -6.99 -7.59
CA GLU A 48 9.20 -7.18 -8.61
C GLU A 48 7.84 -6.66 -8.15
N MET A 49 7.52 -6.76 -6.84
CA MET A 49 6.34 -6.14 -6.25
C MET A 49 6.37 -4.62 -6.40
N LEU A 50 7.48 -3.98 -6.01
CA LEU A 50 7.63 -2.53 -6.16
C LEU A 50 7.55 -2.12 -7.63
N LYS A 51 8.29 -2.80 -8.51
CA LYS A 51 8.28 -2.52 -9.95
C LYS A 51 6.86 -2.58 -10.51
N THR A 52 6.15 -3.68 -10.27
CA THR A 52 4.78 -3.88 -10.77
C THR A 52 3.82 -2.84 -10.18
N GLY A 53 3.94 -2.53 -8.89
CA GLY A 53 3.12 -1.52 -8.22
C GLY A 53 3.33 -0.12 -8.80
N LEU A 54 4.58 0.26 -9.07
CA LEU A 54 4.93 1.53 -9.69
C LEU A 54 4.43 1.62 -11.14
N GLU A 55 4.65 0.57 -11.93
CA GLU A 55 4.18 0.50 -13.32
C GLU A 55 2.66 0.64 -13.41
N LYS A 56 1.91 -0.13 -12.60
CA LYS A 56 0.44 -0.05 -12.56
C LYS A 56 -0.07 1.29 -12.07
N THR A 57 0.55 1.86 -11.02
CA THR A 57 0.17 3.17 -10.49
C THR A 57 0.39 4.27 -11.52
N LYS A 58 1.54 4.29 -12.20
CA LYS A 58 1.86 5.28 -13.24
C LYS A 58 1.00 5.13 -14.50
N ALA A 59 0.55 3.92 -14.81
CA ALA A 59 -0.35 3.64 -15.93
C ALA A 59 -1.83 3.96 -15.62
N SER A 60 -2.16 4.33 -14.38
CA SER A 60 -3.56 4.61 -14.02
C SER A 60 -4.07 5.89 -14.68
N VAL A 61 -5.21 5.77 -15.38
CA VAL A 61 -5.89 6.90 -16.02
C VAL A 61 -6.60 7.78 -14.99
N SER A 62 -7.04 7.21 -13.88
CA SER A 62 -7.77 7.94 -12.85
C SER A 62 -7.54 7.36 -11.47
N PHE A 63 -7.37 8.21 -10.47
CA PHE A 63 -7.20 7.77 -9.09
C PHE A 63 -7.56 8.87 -8.09
N ARG A 64 -7.81 8.44 -6.85
CA ARG A 64 -7.92 9.29 -5.68
C ARG A 64 -6.66 9.15 -4.86
N TYR A 65 -6.24 10.21 -4.21
CA TYR A 65 -5.05 10.21 -3.37
C TYR A 65 -5.24 11.09 -2.14
N GLN A 66 -4.39 10.83 -1.15
CA GLN A 66 -4.22 11.65 0.04
C GLN A 66 -2.71 11.88 0.20
N ALA A 67 -2.31 13.14 0.34
CA ALA A 67 -0.92 13.51 0.57
C ALA A 67 -0.80 14.26 1.90
N GLU A 68 0.15 13.82 2.73
CA GLU A 68 0.35 14.32 4.08
C GLU A 68 1.83 14.63 4.32
N THR A 69 2.12 15.87 4.67
CA THR A 69 3.47 16.34 5.03
C THR A 69 3.50 16.69 6.51
N ARG A 70 4.46 16.11 7.25
CA ARG A 70 4.67 16.34 8.69
C ARG A 70 6.07 16.88 8.93
N LEU A 71 6.20 17.90 9.79
CA LEU A 71 7.50 18.39 10.27
C LEU A 71 7.89 17.57 11.50
N THR A 72 8.99 16.84 11.41
CA THR A 72 9.59 16.14 12.55
C THR A 72 10.75 16.98 13.08
N SER A 73 10.54 17.66 14.22
CA SER A 73 11.61 18.37 14.93
C SER A 73 12.05 17.55 16.13
N GLU A 74 13.36 17.48 16.37
CA GLU A 74 13.92 16.81 17.54
C GLU A 74 13.35 17.44 18.83
N GLY A 75 12.69 16.62 19.66
CA GLY A 75 12.08 17.07 20.93
C GLY A 75 10.66 17.65 20.85
N LYS A 76 10.08 17.81 19.65
CA LYS A 76 8.66 18.14 19.48
C LYS A 76 8.00 17.15 18.53
N SER A 77 7.35 16.15 19.13
CA SER A 77 6.38 15.30 18.47
C SER A 77 5.04 16.03 18.32
N ASP A 78 5.05 17.27 17.84
CA ASP A 78 3.80 17.89 17.42
C ASP A 78 3.41 17.22 16.11
N MET A 79 2.54 16.22 16.24
CA MET A 79 1.93 15.42 15.19
C MET A 79 0.96 16.24 14.33
N GLU A 80 1.22 17.54 14.16
CA GLU A 80 0.40 18.42 13.37
C GLU A 80 0.88 18.37 11.92
N PHE A 81 -0.07 18.15 11.02
CA PHE A 81 0.21 18.13 9.60
C PHE A 81 0.62 19.52 9.15
N PHE A 82 1.81 19.63 8.58
CA PHE A 82 2.22 20.86 7.90
C PHE A 82 1.39 21.08 6.63
N SER A 83 1.08 19.98 5.93
CA SER A 83 0.12 19.95 4.83
C SER A 83 -0.64 18.62 4.84
N LYS A 84 -1.94 18.67 4.54
CA LYS A 84 -2.80 17.51 4.33
C LYS A 84 -3.81 17.85 3.25
N VAL A 85 -3.72 17.14 2.14
CA VAL A 85 -4.62 17.32 1.01
C VAL A 85 -5.20 15.99 0.57
N GLU A 86 -6.40 16.06 0.02
CA GLU A 86 -7.04 14.98 -0.72
C GLU A 86 -7.25 15.46 -2.14
N GLY A 87 -7.09 14.55 -3.10
CA GLY A 87 -7.28 14.89 -4.49
C GLY A 87 -7.74 13.74 -5.35
N GLU A 88 -8.22 14.11 -6.51
CA GLU A 88 -8.65 13.22 -7.58
C GLU A 88 -7.96 13.66 -8.87
N MET A 89 -7.41 12.72 -9.60
CA MET A 89 -6.78 12.96 -10.90
C MET A 89 -7.46 12.11 -11.96
N VAL A 90 -7.70 12.70 -13.12
CA VAL A 90 -8.11 12.01 -14.35
C VAL A 90 -7.24 12.52 -15.48
N ALA A 91 -6.47 11.61 -16.08
CA ALA A 91 -5.64 11.90 -17.22
C ALA A 91 -6.50 12.38 -18.41
N PRO A 92 -6.00 13.30 -19.24
CA PRO A 92 -4.63 13.84 -19.20
C PRO A 92 -4.44 15.08 -18.32
N ALA A 93 -5.50 15.71 -17.80
CA ALA A 93 -5.38 17.10 -17.36
C ALA A 93 -6.42 17.56 -16.32
N ASN A 94 -7.22 16.65 -15.78
CA ASN A 94 -8.28 17.01 -14.85
C ASN A 94 -7.84 16.65 -13.44
N ILE A 95 -7.81 17.65 -12.57
CA ILE A 95 -7.36 17.50 -11.19
C ILE A 95 -8.34 18.27 -10.32
N HIS A 96 -8.73 17.67 -9.21
CA HIS A 96 -9.37 18.38 -8.11
C HIS A 96 -8.60 18.07 -6.84
N MET A 97 -8.26 19.08 -6.08
CA MET A 97 -7.53 18.91 -4.83
C MET A 97 -8.05 19.92 -3.80
N GLN A 98 -8.23 19.45 -2.58
CA GLN A 98 -8.69 20.27 -1.46
C GLN A 98 -7.99 19.86 -0.17
N GLY A 99 -7.93 20.77 0.79
CA GLY A 99 -7.40 20.50 2.12
C GLY A 99 -6.62 21.69 2.65
N THR A 100 -5.53 21.41 3.35
CA THR A 100 -4.68 22.41 3.97
C THR A 100 -3.25 22.24 3.48
N MET A 101 -2.66 23.30 2.98
CA MET A 101 -1.25 23.34 2.57
C MET A 101 -0.55 24.45 3.33
N MET A 102 0.53 24.12 4.04
CA MET A 102 1.27 25.06 4.89
C MET A 102 0.34 25.85 5.83
N ASN A 103 -0.57 25.15 6.52
CA ASN A 103 -1.62 25.73 7.38
C ASN A 103 -2.61 26.68 6.69
N THR A 104 -2.63 26.72 5.35
CA THR A 104 -3.58 27.53 4.57
C THR A 104 -4.58 26.60 3.89
N PRO A 105 -5.90 26.81 4.06
CA PRO A 105 -6.89 26.04 3.32
C PRO A 105 -6.74 26.30 1.82
N ILE A 106 -6.89 25.28 1.00
CA ILE A 106 -6.81 25.39 -0.46
C ILE A 106 -7.91 24.56 -1.11
N GLU A 107 -8.37 25.05 -2.26
CA GLU A 107 -9.22 24.31 -3.19
C GLU A 107 -8.73 24.66 -4.59
N PHE A 108 -8.34 23.62 -5.33
CA PHE A 108 -7.72 23.71 -6.63
C PHE A 108 -8.45 22.80 -7.61
N ILE A 109 -8.76 23.34 -8.78
CA ILE A 109 -9.34 22.58 -9.88
C ILE A 109 -8.52 22.87 -11.14
N GLN A 110 -8.14 21.83 -11.87
CA GLN A 110 -7.63 21.94 -13.23
C GLN A 110 -8.59 21.22 -14.17
N VAL A 111 -8.95 21.87 -15.27
CA VAL A 111 -9.70 21.26 -16.38
C VAL A 111 -9.01 21.64 -17.67
N GLY A 112 -8.38 20.67 -18.34
CA GLY A 112 -7.56 20.94 -19.52
C GLY A 112 -6.40 21.88 -19.20
N ASP A 113 -6.40 23.04 -19.86
CA ASP A 113 -5.36 24.07 -19.71
C ASP A 113 -5.81 25.26 -18.86
N SER A 114 -6.94 25.12 -18.15
CA SER A 114 -7.46 26.11 -17.23
C SER A 114 -7.30 25.62 -15.80
N ALA A 115 -6.66 26.44 -14.97
CA ALA A 115 -6.50 26.22 -13.55
C ALA A 115 -7.35 27.22 -12.76
N TYR A 116 -7.94 26.74 -11.67
CA TYR A 116 -8.83 27.49 -10.81
C TYR A 116 -8.38 27.33 -9.37
N PHE A 117 -8.24 28.44 -8.66
CA PHE A 117 -7.99 28.45 -7.22
C PHE A 117 -9.09 29.21 -6.53
N LYS A 118 -9.57 28.67 -5.43
CA LYS A 118 -10.51 29.39 -4.58
C LYS A 118 -9.76 30.26 -3.60
N ASP A 119 -9.95 31.57 -3.74
CA ASP A 119 -9.51 32.55 -2.75
C ASP A 119 -10.32 32.35 -1.46
N GLN A 120 -9.70 31.80 -0.42
CA GLN A 120 -10.42 31.41 0.80
C GLN A 120 -11.07 32.59 1.54
N PRO A 121 -10.42 33.77 1.68
CA PRO A 121 -11.04 34.91 2.33
C PRO A 121 -12.30 35.44 1.61
N SER A 122 -12.30 35.49 0.27
CA SER A 122 -13.46 36.02 -0.47
C SER A 122 -14.40 34.96 -1.04
N GLY A 123 -14.01 33.68 -1.02
CA GLY A 123 -14.74 32.57 -1.64
C GLY A 123 -14.79 32.61 -3.17
N ARG A 124 -14.08 33.55 -3.80
CA ARG A 124 -14.11 33.74 -5.26
C ARG A 124 -13.09 32.85 -5.95
N TRP A 125 -13.41 32.45 -7.17
CA TRP A 125 -12.50 31.68 -8.02
C TRP A 125 -11.59 32.60 -8.82
N VAL A 126 -10.29 32.37 -8.71
CA VAL A 126 -9.26 32.96 -9.56
C VAL A 126 -8.97 31.96 -10.68
N THR A 127 -9.03 32.44 -11.93
CA THR A 127 -8.79 31.61 -13.11
C THR A 127 -7.44 31.96 -13.74
N LEU A 128 -6.66 30.95 -14.07
CA LEU A 128 -5.43 31.06 -14.84
C LEU A 128 -5.58 30.21 -16.10
N THR A 129 -5.58 30.86 -17.27
CA THR A 129 -5.78 30.21 -18.57
C THR A 129 -4.46 30.02 -19.28
N GLY A 130 -4.29 28.87 -19.95
CA GLY A 130 -3.12 28.57 -20.77
C GLY A 130 -1.90 28.11 -19.97
N ASN A 131 -2.10 27.68 -18.73
CA ASN A 131 -1.02 27.14 -17.91
C ASN A 131 -1.47 25.86 -17.21
N ARG A 132 -0.74 24.77 -17.47
CA ARG A 132 -0.92 23.48 -16.79
C ARG A 132 -0.05 23.52 -15.55
N LEU A 133 -0.60 24.04 -14.46
CA LEU A 133 0.16 24.24 -13.22
C LEU A 133 0.67 22.92 -12.65
N ALA A 134 -0.04 21.82 -12.90
CA ALA A 134 0.45 20.48 -12.58
C ALA A 134 1.73 20.07 -13.33
N ASP A 135 2.02 20.68 -14.49
CA ASP A 135 3.19 20.38 -15.32
C ASP A 135 4.38 21.30 -15.00
N SER A 136 4.18 22.38 -14.24
CA SER A 136 5.29 23.23 -13.83
C SER A 136 5.95 22.61 -12.60
N GLU A 137 7.22 22.22 -12.73
CA GLU A 137 8.07 21.72 -11.64
C GLU A 137 8.18 22.67 -10.44
N LEU A 138 7.68 23.90 -10.59
CA LEU A 138 7.60 24.93 -9.55
C LEU A 138 6.47 24.68 -8.53
N PHE A 139 5.48 23.85 -8.87
CA PHE A 139 4.31 23.65 -8.01
C PHE A 139 4.43 22.40 -7.12
N TYR A 140 3.82 22.52 -5.95
CA TYR A 140 3.85 21.61 -4.82
C TYR A 140 3.67 20.14 -5.18
N ALA A 141 4.45 19.24 -4.56
CA ALA A 141 4.40 17.80 -4.81
C ALA A 141 3.00 17.19 -4.54
N GLU A 142 2.18 17.89 -3.77
CA GLU A 142 0.76 17.63 -3.52
C GLU A 142 -0.12 17.68 -4.80
N LEU A 143 0.26 18.46 -5.82
CA LEU A 143 -0.48 18.59 -7.09
C LEU A 143 -0.15 17.46 -8.08
N ASN A 144 1.07 16.92 -8.01
CA ASN A 144 1.50 15.77 -8.80
C ASN A 144 1.99 14.66 -7.86
N PRO A 145 1.07 13.90 -7.24
CA PRO A 145 1.43 12.87 -6.26
C PRO A 145 2.29 11.74 -6.87
N LEU A 146 2.28 11.56 -8.19
CA LEU A 146 3.13 10.57 -8.86
C LEU A 146 4.61 10.97 -8.82
N ALA A 147 4.93 12.25 -8.62
CA ALA A 147 6.30 12.73 -8.48
C ALA A 147 7.02 12.09 -7.27
N TYR A 148 6.29 11.77 -6.19
CA TYR A 148 6.85 11.08 -5.01
C TYR A 148 7.41 9.68 -5.33
N PHE A 149 6.96 9.07 -6.43
CA PHE A 149 7.39 7.74 -6.86
C PHE A 149 8.53 7.75 -7.89
N ASN A 150 9.17 8.90 -8.11
CA ASN A 150 10.37 9.03 -8.93
C ASN A 150 11.63 8.88 -8.06
N PHE A 151 11.87 7.65 -7.60
CA PHE A 151 13.07 7.31 -6.85
C PHE A 151 14.33 7.42 -7.72
N LYS A 152 15.37 8.10 -7.21
CA LYS A 152 16.68 8.15 -7.89
C LYS A 152 17.35 6.78 -7.89
N ASP A 153 17.34 6.13 -6.73
CA ASP A 153 17.89 4.80 -6.51
C ASP A 153 16.97 4.02 -5.57
N VAL A 154 16.83 2.72 -5.81
CA VAL A 154 16.07 1.81 -4.95
C VAL A 154 17.06 0.82 -4.31
N PRO A 155 17.20 0.80 -2.97
CA PRO A 155 18.10 -0.13 -2.30
C PRO A 155 17.58 -1.57 -2.36
N GLU A 156 18.36 -2.52 -1.85
CA GLU A 156 17.91 -3.90 -1.72
C GLU A 156 16.69 -3.99 -0.78
N LEU A 157 15.56 -4.45 -1.33
CA LEU A 157 14.29 -4.51 -0.63
C LEU A 157 14.14 -5.83 0.13
N LYS A 158 13.67 -5.73 1.37
CA LYS A 158 13.25 -6.87 2.19
C LYS A 158 11.75 -6.81 2.43
N PHE A 159 11.10 -7.96 2.35
CA PHE A 159 9.68 -8.06 2.66
C PHE A 159 9.46 -7.80 4.17
N ALA A 160 8.76 -6.72 4.51
CA ALA A 160 8.55 -6.31 5.91
C ALA A 160 7.27 -6.89 6.53
N GLY A 161 6.24 -7.18 5.74
CA GLY A 161 4.94 -7.58 6.25
C GLY A 161 3.83 -7.30 5.25
N THR A 162 2.60 -7.64 5.66
CA THR A 162 1.39 -7.27 4.93
C THR A 162 0.52 -6.44 5.86
N GLU A 163 -0.02 -5.34 5.34
CA GLU A 163 -0.92 -4.44 6.05
C GLU A 163 -2.22 -4.30 5.27
N LYS A 164 -3.33 -4.13 5.98
CA LYS A 164 -4.63 -3.91 5.38
C LYS A 164 -4.83 -2.43 5.10
N VAL A 165 -4.94 -2.05 3.83
CA VAL A 165 -5.19 -0.66 3.40
C VAL A 165 -6.53 -0.60 2.70
N ASN A 166 -7.42 0.32 3.12
CA ASN A 166 -8.75 0.53 2.53
C ASN A 166 -9.63 -0.72 2.39
N GLY A 167 -9.42 -1.75 3.22
CA GLY A 167 -10.17 -2.99 3.14
C GLY A 167 -9.46 -4.13 2.41
N GLU A 168 -8.36 -3.86 1.71
CA GLU A 168 -7.61 -4.80 0.87
C GLU A 168 -6.27 -5.19 1.51
N THR A 169 -5.67 -6.32 1.09
CA THR A 169 -4.49 -6.97 1.68
C THR A 169 -3.51 -7.42 0.60
#